data_AF-N9LJF5-F1
#
_entry.id   AF-N9LJF5-F1
#
_cell.length_a   1.000
_cell.length_b   1.000
_cell.length_c   1.000
_cell.angle_alpha   90.00
_cell.angle_beta   90.00
_cell.angle_gamma   90.00
#
_symmetry.space_group_name_H-M   'P 1'
#
loop_
_entity.id
_entity.type
_entity.pdbx_description
1 polymer ?
#
loop_
_entity_poly.entity_id
_entity_poly.type
_entity_poly.pdbx_seq_one_letter_code
_entity_poly.pdbx_strand_id
1 'polypeptide(L)'
;MIKQLIPTEPQQCPVQMPVSYFGASYPDSQCIEGYLWDEDSGDDEGFTSGGDIPCPFCNPADHADYMKEHDGDEFVCEVCDTKLDKLHWAETEKPSVKLYGHCPKCNCNQWAGYKEAKADAEET
;
A
#
# COMPACT_ATOMS: atom_id res chain seq x y z
N MET A 1 -20.04 -1.88 14.78
CA MET A 1 -18.67 -1.82 14.25
C MET A 1 -18.34 -3.19 13.69
N ILE A 2 -18.31 -3.33 12.37
CA ILE A 2 -17.86 -4.58 11.73
C ILE A 2 -16.36 -4.64 11.98
N LYS A 3 -15.86 -5.70 12.62
CA LYS A 3 -14.41 -5.91 12.73
C LYS A 3 -13.90 -6.25 11.35
N GLN A 4 -13.16 -5.35 10.71
CA GLN A 4 -12.45 -5.63 9.47
C GLN A 4 -11.48 -6.78 9.74
N LEU A 5 -11.74 -7.93 9.14
CA LEU A 5 -10.89 -9.11 9.29
C LEU A 5 -9.63 -8.90 8.46
N ILE A 6 -8.46 -9.06 9.10
CA ILE A 6 -7.17 -9.00 8.40
C ILE A 6 -7.06 -10.26 7.53
N PRO A 7 -6.73 -10.14 6.23
CA PRO A 7 -6.57 -11.29 5.38
C PRO A 7 -5.45 -12.22 5.88
N THR A 8 -5.68 -13.53 5.75
CA THR A 8 -4.68 -14.57 6.03
C THR A 8 -3.80 -14.87 4.82
N GLU A 9 -4.26 -14.52 3.62
CA GLU A 9 -3.57 -14.74 2.36
C GLU A 9 -3.47 -13.42 1.58
N PRO A 10 -2.41 -13.23 0.77
CA PRO A 10 -2.27 -12.08 -0.11
C PRO A 10 -3.47 -11.97 -1.06
N GLN A 11 -3.99 -10.76 -1.25
CA GLN A 11 -5.03 -10.54 -2.23
C GLN A 11 -4.45 -10.60 -3.65
N GLN A 12 -5.26 -11.06 -4.60
CA GLN A 12 -4.84 -11.09 -5.99
C GLN A 12 -4.75 -9.67 -6.56
N CYS A 13 -3.89 -9.52 -7.56
CA CYS A 13 -3.75 -8.30 -8.35
C CYS A 13 -5.12 -7.97 -8.99
N PRO A 14 -5.77 -6.85 -8.62
CA PRO A 14 -7.05 -6.51 -9.20
C PRO A 14 -6.86 -5.95 -10.62
N VAL A 15 -7.83 -6.22 -11.50
CA VAL A 15 -7.83 -5.62 -12.84
C VAL A 15 -8.04 -4.10 -12.75
N GLN A 16 -8.91 -3.64 -11.87
CA GLN A 16 -9.13 -2.22 -11.58
C GLN A 16 -8.98 -2.01 -10.06
N MET A 17 -8.30 -0.93 -9.69
CA MET A 17 -8.13 -0.57 -8.28
C MET A 17 -9.48 -0.28 -7.61
N PRO A 18 -9.65 -0.62 -6.33
CA PRO A 18 -10.90 -0.38 -5.61
C PRO A 18 -11.05 1.06 -5.10
N VAL A 19 -10.06 1.92 -5.36
CA VAL A 19 -9.93 3.31 -4.90
C VAL A 19 -9.44 4.19 -6.04
N SER A 20 -9.69 5.50 -5.96
CA SER A 20 -9.00 6.46 -6.81
C SER A 20 -7.57 6.63 -6.35
N TYR A 21 -6.65 6.67 -7.31
CA TYR A 21 -5.23 6.91 -7.11
C TYR A 21 -4.78 8.20 -7.82
N PHE A 22 -5.44 8.59 -8.91
CA PHE A 22 -5.09 9.76 -9.74
C PHE A 22 -6.03 10.97 -9.55
N GLY A 23 -6.89 10.93 -8.53
CA GLY A 23 -7.68 12.07 -8.07
C GLY A 23 -9.12 12.13 -8.62
N ALA A 24 -9.57 11.12 -9.35
CA ALA A 24 -10.98 11.01 -9.75
C ALA A 24 -11.90 10.70 -8.56
N SER A 25 -13.21 10.84 -8.78
CA SER A 25 -14.24 10.42 -7.82
C SER A 25 -14.62 8.94 -7.93
N TYR A 26 -14.02 8.23 -8.89
CA TYR A 26 -14.23 6.82 -9.19
C TYR A 26 -12.88 6.09 -9.25
N PRO A 27 -12.87 4.75 -9.20
CA PRO A 27 -11.68 3.95 -9.55
C PRO A 27 -11.08 4.34 -10.90
N ASP A 28 -9.93 5.00 -10.87
CA ASP A 28 -9.26 5.63 -12.03
C ASP A 28 -7.93 4.98 -12.37
N SER A 29 -7.67 3.79 -11.84
CA SER A 29 -6.38 3.13 -12.02
C SER A 29 -6.51 1.62 -12.15
N GLN A 30 -5.60 1.04 -12.90
CA GLN A 30 -5.42 -0.40 -13.02
C GLN A 30 -3.96 -0.80 -12.81
N CYS A 31 -3.76 -2.06 -12.41
CA CYS A 31 -2.42 -2.62 -12.22
C CYS A 31 -1.98 -3.39 -13.47
N ILE A 32 -0.88 -2.95 -14.10
CA ILE A 32 -0.28 -3.57 -15.28
C ILE A 32 1.19 -3.84 -14.99
N GLU A 33 1.61 -5.11 -15.12
CA GLU A 33 2.99 -5.55 -14.87
C GLU A 33 3.57 -5.13 -13.51
N GLY A 34 2.70 -4.97 -12.49
CA GLY A 34 3.11 -4.59 -11.14
C GLY A 34 3.12 -3.09 -10.85
N TYR A 35 2.65 -2.25 -11.77
CA TYR A 35 2.60 -0.78 -11.62
C TYR A 35 1.20 -0.23 -11.90
N LEU A 36 0.88 0.92 -11.31
CA LEU A 36 -0.39 1.63 -11.50
C LEU A 36 -0.35 2.46 -12.77
N TRP A 37 -1.41 2.34 -13.57
CA TRP A 37 -1.64 3.15 -14.75
C TRP A 37 -2.96 3.89 -14.61
N ASP A 38 -2.96 5.16 -15.01
CA ASP A 38 -4.12 6.04 -14.97
C ASP A 38 -5.05 5.70 -16.15
N GLU A 39 -6.25 5.20 -15.84
CA GLU A 39 -7.23 4.78 -16.85
C GLU A 39 -7.77 5.95 -17.68
N ASP A 40 -7.66 7.18 -17.17
CA ASP A 40 -8.12 8.39 -17.85
C ASP A 40 -7.02 9.05 -18.69
N SER A 41 -5.79 8.51 -18.66
CA SER A 41 -4.63 9.06 -19.37
C SER A 41 -4.39 8.48 -20.76
N GLY A 42 -5.29 7.65 -21.28
CA GLY A 42 -5.07 6.90 -22.51
C GLY A 42 -5.37 7.65 -23.81
N ASP A 43 -4.71 7.23 -24.89
CA ASP A 43 -5.08 7.50 -26.27
C ASP A 43 -5.24 6.19 -27.07
N ASP A 44 -5.27 6.27 -28.41
CA ASP A 44 -5.41 5.09 -29.29
C ASP A 44 -4.22 4.11 -29.18
N GLU A 45 -3.08 4.52 -28.64
CA GLU A 45 -1.84 3.72 -28.53
C GLU A 45 -1.62 3.11 -27.13
N GLY A 46 -2.36 3.56 -26.11
CA GLY A 46 -2.32 3.02 -24.75
C GLY A 46 -2.40 4.10 -23.66
N PHE A 47 -2.05 3.75 -22.42
CA PHE A 47 -2.00 4.68 -21.29
C PHE A 47 -0.77 5.59 -21.37
N THR A 48 -0.93 6.88 -21.13
CA THR A 48 0.17 7.87 -21.22
C THR A 48 0.65 8.39 -19.86
N SER A 49 -0.03 8.04 -18.76
CA SER A 49 0.33 8.40 -17.38
C SER A 49 0.31 7.20 -16.44
N GLY A 50 1.26 7.18 -15.51
CA GLY A 50 1.54 6.06 -14.60
C GLY A 50 2.73 5.22 -15.05
N GLY A 51 2.80 3.99 -14.55
CA GLY A 51 3.89 3.04 -14.82
C GLY A 51 5.12 3.19 -13.93
N ASP A 52 5.15 4.21 -13.06
CA ASP A 52 6.22 4.52 -12.11
C ASP A 52 5.82 4.22 -10.65
N ILE A 53 4.53 4.19 -10.37
CA ILE A 53 3.98 3.91 -9.05
C ILE A 53 3.76 2.40 -8.90
N PRO A 54 4.43 1.69 -7.96
CA PRO A 54 4.21 0.26 -7.77
C PRO A 54 2.76 -0.04 -7.39
N CYS A 55 2.19 -1.13 -7.88
CA CYS A 55 0.82 -1.48 -7.53
C CYS A 55 0.76 -2.10 -6.11
N PRO A 56 -0.10 -1.59 -5.21
CA PRO A 56 -0.20 -2.09 -3.83
C PRO A 56 -0.53 -3.57 -3.72
N PHE A 57 -1.24 -4.15 -4.68
CA PHE A 57 -1.66 -5.55 -4.62
C PHE A 57 -0.62 -6.51 -5.22
N CYS A 58 0.06 -6.10 -6.29
CA CYS A 58 0.92 -6.98 -7.09
C CYS A 58 2.41 -6.74 -6.82
N ASN A 59 2.75 -5.55 -6.32
CA ASN A 59 4.07 -5.18 -5.85
C ASN A 59 3.99 -4.47 -4.47
N PRO A 60 3.50 -5.16 -3.42
CA PRO A 60 3.15 -4.53 -2.14
C PRO A 60 4.35 -4.01 -1.35
N ALA A 61 5.52 -4.64 -1.48
CA ALA A 61 6.73 -4.22 -0.77
C ALA A 61 7.25 -2.90 -1.34
N ASP A 62 7.42 -2.83 -2.66
CA ASP A 62 7.87 -1.60 -3.33
C ASP A 62 6.82 -0.49 -3.21
N HIS A 63 5.53 -0.81 -3.22
CA HIS A 63 4.49 0.20 -2.96
C HIS A 63 4.55 0.72 -1.54
N ALA A 64 4.75 -0.15 -0.54
CA ALA A 64 4.94 0.30 0.84
C ALA A 64 6.16 1.23 0.94
N ASP A 65 7.27 0.91 0.28
CA ASP A 65 8.44 1.78 0.22
C ASP A 65 8.16 3.10 -0.51
N TYR A 66 7.40 3.08 -1.61
CA TYR A 66 6.94 4.27 -2.34
C TYR A 66 6.08 5.20 -1.46
N MET A 67 5.30 4.65 -0.53
CA MET A 67 4.43 5.42 0.37
C MET A 67 5.17 6.09 1.52
N LYS A 68 6.47 5.82 1.72
CA LYS A 68 7.25 6.46 2.78
C LYS A 68 7.57 7.90 2.40
N GLU A 69 7.46 8.80 3.38
CA GLU A 69 7.83 10.21 3.19
C GLU A 69 9.34 10.43 3.35
N HIS A 70 9.97 9.68 4.26
CA HIS A 70 11.39 9.81 4.58
C HIS A 70 12.13 8.46 4.62
N ASP A 71 13.41 8.52 4.26
CA ASP A 71 14.33 7.41 4.48
C ASP A 71 14.44 7.11 5.98
N GLY A 72 14.00 5.90 6.37
CA GLY A 72 13.97 5.47 7.76
C GLY A 72 12.57 5.32 8.34
N ASP A 73 11.52 5.73 7.63
CA ASP A 73 10.14 5.45 8.01
C ASP A 73 9.86 3.95 7.97
N GLU A 74 9.14 3.45 8.96
CA GLU A 74 8.86 2.02 9.12
C GLU A 74 7.38 1.72 9.35
N PHE A 75 6.91 0.65 8.71
CA PHE A 75 5.64 0.02 9.02
C PHE A 75 5.82 -0.97 10.17
N VAL A 76 5.10 -0.75 11.25
CA VAL A 76 5.29 -1.45 12.53
C VAL A 76 4.01 -2.10 13.03
N CYS A 77 4.18 -3.09 13.89
CA CYS A 77 3.12 -3.70 14.67
C CYS A 77 2.59 -2.70 15.70
N GLU A 78 1.29 -2.39 15.66
CA GLU A 78 0.65 -1.45 16.60
C GLU A 78 0.68 -1.93 18.06
N VAL A 79 0.90 -3.22 18.29
CA VAL A 79 0.90 -3.84 19.62
C VAL A 79 2.28 -3.81 20.28
N CYS A 80 3.36 -3.95 19.50
CA CYS A 80 4.70 -4.18 20.05
C CYS A 80 5.84 -3.46 19.34
N ASP A 81 5.50 -2.51 18.45
CA ASP A 81 6.42 -1.62 17.70
C ASP A 81 7.48 -2.34 16.87
N THR A 82 7.28 -3.63 16.59
CA THR A 82 8.20 -4.42 15.76
C THR A 82 7.88 -4.20 14.30
N LYS A 83 8.92 -3.98 13.48
CA LYS A 83 8.79 -3.88 12.02
C LYS A 83 8.02 -5.07 11.46
N LEU A 84 7.05 -4.79 10.60
CA LEU A 84 6.28 -5.82 9.93
C LEU A 84 7.07 -6.39 8.75
N ASP A 85 6.94 -7.70 8.54
CA ASP A 85 7.39 -8.38 7.33
C ASP A 85 6.18 -8.86 6.50
N LYS A 86 6.43 -9.36 5.28
CA LYS A 86 5.38 -9.84 4.36
C LYS A 86 4.25 -8.83 4.21
N LEU A 87 4.62 -7.63 3.80
CA LEU A 87 3.71 -6.51 3.59
C LEU A 87 2.76 -6.81 2.43
N HIS A 88 1.48 -6.51 2.64
CA HIS A 88 0.40 -6.71 1.68
C HIS A 88 -0.65 -5.61 1.84
N TRP A 89 -1.41 -5.35 0.78
CA TRP A 89 -2.54 -4.44 0.82
C TRP A 89 -3.85 -5.20 0.73
N ALA A 90 -4.88 -4.64 1.35
CA ALA A 90 -6.20 -5.23 1.38
C ALA A 90 -7.29 -4.17 1.17
N GLU A 91 -8.30 -4.53 0.38
CA GLU A 91 -9.58 -3.83 0.37
C GLU A 91 -10.21 -3.84 1.76
N THR A 92 -10.74 -2.69 2.16
CA THR A 92 -11.50 -2.52 3.40
C THR A 92 -12.91 -1.98 3.09
N GLU A 93 -13.54 -1.25 4.00
CA GLU A 93 -14.84 -0.61 3.72
C GLU A 93 -14.67 0.39 2.57
N LYS A 94 -15.28 0.07 1.42
CA LYS A 94 -15.07 0.81 0.15
C LYS A 94 -15.51 2.27 0.27
N PRO A 95 -14.81 3.21 -0.40
CA PRO A 95 -13.58 3.01 -1.18
C PRO A 95 -12.34 3.20 -0.28
N SER A 96 -11.73 2.12 0.19
CA SER A 96 -10.52 2.21 1.00
C SER A 96 -9.70 0.93 0.92
N VAL A 97 -8.38 1.10 0.90
CA VAL A 97 -7.39 0.03 1.05
C VAL A 97 -6.50 0.33 2.25
N LYS A 98 -5.99 -0.71 2.89
CA LYS A 98 -5.03 -0.58 4.00
C LYS A 98 -3.88 -1.55 3.87
N LEU A 99 -2.71 -1.11 4.30
CA LEU A 99 -1.53 -1.94 4.45
C LEU A 99 -1.65 -2.82 5.68
N TYR A 100 -1.30 -4.08 5.53
CA TYR A 100 -1.14 -5.04 6.62
C TYR A 100 0.14 -5.85 6.42
N GLY A 101 0.58 -6.52 7.48
CA GLY A 101 1.75 -7.38 7.42
C GLY A 101 1.79 -8.36 8.57
N HIS A 102 2.78 -9.25 8.52
CA HIS A 102 3.06 -10.20 9.57
C HIS A 102 3.99 -9.58 10.61
N CYS A 103 3.61 -9.67 11.89
CA CYS A 103 4.49 -9.32 12.98
C CYS A 103 5.25 -10.56 13.45
N PRO A 104 6.58 -10.64 13.29
CA PRO A 104 7.34 -11.81 13.71
C PRO A 104 7.39 -11.99 15.24
N LYS A 105 7.21 -10.91 16.01
CA LYS A 105 7.22 -10.95 17.49
C LYS A 105 5.88 -11.42 18.08
N CYS A 106 4.76 -10.93 17.54
CA CYS A 106 3.43 -11.36 17.94
C CYS A 106 2.97 -12.63 17.23
N ASN A 107 3.66 -13.02 16.15
CA ASN A 107 3.33 -14.14 15.27
C ASN A 107 1.88 -14.07 14.74
N CYS A 108 1.47 -12.90 14.25
CA CYS A 108 0.14 -12.67 13.69
C CYS A 108 0.16 -11.65 12.56
N ASN A 109 -0.81 -11.75 11.65
CA ASN A 109 -1.09 -10.68 10.69
C ASN A 109 -1.86 -9.56 11.38
N GLN A 110 -1.55 -8.32 11.02
CA GLN A 110 -2.24 -7.13 11.54
C GLN A 110 -2.11 -5.96 10.58
N TRP A 111 -3.01 -4.98 10.74
CA TRP A 111 -2.89 -3.68 10.09
C TRP A 111 -1.57 -3.01 10.49
N ALA A 112 -0.94 -2.35 9.52
CA ALA A 112 0.31 -1.66 9.74
C ALA A 112 0.10 -0.34 10.47
N GLY A 113 0.79 -0.16 11.60
CA GLY A 113 1.07 1.16 12.15
C GLY A 113 2.20 1.83 11.37
N TYR A 114 2.31 3.15 11.49
CA TYR A 114 3.37 3.95 10.88
C TYR A 114 4.26 4.57 11.95
N LYS A 115 5.58 4.49 11.75
CA LYS A 115 6.56 5.11 12.61
C LYS A 115 7.52 5.94 11.78
N GLU A 116 7.45 7.23 11.96
CA GLU A 116 8.37 8.19 11.35
C GLU A 116 9.80 7.98 11.85
N ALA A 117 10.76 8.17 10.96
CA ALA A 117 12.16 8.29 11.32
C ALA A 117 12.30 9.41 12.35
N LYS A 118 13.04 9.16 13.43
CA LYS A 118 13.43 10.26 14.30
C LYS A 118 14.38 11.12 13.49
N ALA A 119 14.01 12.38 13.23
CA ALA A 119 14.95 13.37 12.76
C ALA A 119 16.15 13.31 13.71
N ASP A 120 17.30 12.89 13.19
CA ASP A 120 18.55 13.06 13.90
C ASP A 120 18.64 14.55 14.18
N ALA A 121 18.49 14.92 15.45
CA ALA A 121 18.86 16.25 15.90
C ALA A 121 20.36 16.33 15.65
N GLU A 122 20.74 16.87 14.49
CA GLU A 122 22.09 17.34 14.22
C GLU A 122 22.34 18.46 15.22
N GLU A 123 22.89 18.07 16.37
CA GLU A 123 23.37 18.95 17.42
C GLU A 123 24.63 19.63 16.87
N THR A 124 24.48 20.86 16.37
CA THR A 124 25.58 21.80 16.13
C THR A 124 25.38 23.06 16.95
#